data_AF-A0A2J6H4K2-F1
#
_entry.id   AF-A0A2J6H4K2-F1
#
_cell.length_a   1.000
_cell.length_b   1.000
_cell.length_c   1.000
_cell.angle_alpha   90.00
_cell.angle_beta   90.00
_cell.angle_gamma   90.00
#
_symmetry.space_group_name_H-M   'P 1'
#
loop_
_entity.id
_entity.type
_entity.pdbx_description
1 polymer ?
#
loop_
_entity_poly.entity_id
_entity_poly.type
_entity_poly.pdbx_seq_one_letter_code
_entity_poly.pdbx_strand_id
1 'polypeptide(L)'
;MRHHLRVNNYPIYNIYLLFECGFTSFFFFYLYRPYHYPVKWLITWYTAFLALYLGELIHINFSGFVSVTASVMSVVFVLASLYYYYLKLKDERFEPLLYSASFWWVSGALFFYFGSTACNNFLDYLAKYESITYNNSIRYIIFNVLDIIMYTFWSYAFICRYRQRK
;
A
#
# COMPACT_ATOMS: atom_id res chain seq x y z
N MET A 1 -9.43 31.32 15.06
CA MET A 1 -10.62 30.78 14.35
C MET A 1 -10.17 30.00 13.13
N ARG A 2 -10.16 28.65 13.19
CA ARG A 2 -9.70 27.77 12.10
C ARG A 2 -10.83 27.52 11.08
N HIS A 3 -11.08 28.47 10.18
CA HIS A 3 -12.15 28.34 9.17
C HIS A 3 -11.81 27.46 7.95
N HIS A 4 -10.59 26.92 7.84
CA HIS A 4 -10.13 26.11 6.70
C HIS A 4 -10.20 24.59 6.89
N LEU A 5 -10.75 24.09 8.02
CA LEU A 5 -10.83 22.65 8.32
C LEU A 5 -12.02 21.91 7.65
N ARG A 6 -12.73 22.54 6.71
CA ARG A 6 -13.94 21.98 6.08
C ARG A 6 -13.84 21.79 4.56
N VAL A 7 -12.63 21.79 4.00
CA VAL A 7 -12.47 21.38 2.60
C VAL A 7 -12.45 19.86 2.56
N ASN A 8 -13.43 19.30 1.86
CA ASN A 8 -13.52 17.87 1.67
C ASN A 8 -12.38 17.39 0.77
N ASN A 9 -11.38 16.73 1.36
CA ASN A 9 -10.19 16.27 0.64
C ASN A 9 -10.38 14.90 -0.03
N TYR A 10 -11.56 14.26 0.08
CA TYR A 10 -11.81 12.95 -0.50
C TYR A 10 -11.49 12.84 -1.99
N PRO A 11 -11.76 13.84 -2.86
CA PRO A 11 -11.39 13.75 -4.28
C PRO A 11 -9.88 13.59 -4.50
N ILE A 12 -9.07 14.28 -3.69
CA ILE A 12 -7.60 14.21 -3.78
C ILE A 12 -7.12 12.81 -3.37
N TYR A 13 -7.64 12.29 -2.26
CA TYR A 13 -7.31 10.94 -1.80
C TYR A 13 -7.78 9.86 -2.77
N ASN A 14 -8.93 10.05 -3.42
CA ASN A 14 -9.46 9.11 -4.42
C ASN A 14 -8.60 9.09 -5.69
N ILE A 15 -8.04 10.22 -6.11
CA ILE A 15 -7.08 10.28 -7.23
C ILE A 15 -5.73 9.68 -6.82
N TYR A 16 -5.26 10.01 -5.61
CA TYR A 16 -4.04 9.45 -5.05
C TYR A 16 -4.10 7.91 -5.02
N LEU A 17 -5.23 7.33 -4.64
CA LEU A 17 -5.42 5.87 -4.61
C LEU A 17 -5.22 5.21 -5.99
N LEU A 18 -5.65 5.86 -7.08
CA LEU A 18 -5.42 5.36 -8.44
C LEU A 18 -3.93 5.36 -8.79
N PHE A 19 -3.23 6.45 -8.43
CA PHE A 19 -1.79 6.58 -8.66
C PHE A 19 -1.02 5.57 -7.81
N GLU A 20 -1.37 5.44 -6.54
CA GLU A 20 -0.77 4.50 -5.60
C GLU A 20 -0.93 3.06 -6.11
N CYS A 21 -2.13 2.65 -6.51
CA CYS A 21 -2.40 1.34 -7.09
C CYS A 21 -1.58 1.11 -8.36
N GLY A 22 -1.53 2.09 -9.26
CA GLY A 22 -0.77 2.00 -10.51
C GLY A 22 0.73 1.84 -10.27
N PHE A 23 1.30 2.69 -9.42
CA PHE A 23 2.72 2.69 -9.08
C PHE A 23 3.15 1.35 -8.45
N THR A 24 2.43 0.90 -7.43
CA THR A 24 2.77 -0.34 -6.73
C THR A 24 2.55 -1.58 -7.58
N SER A 25 1.45 -1.66 -8.33
CA SER A 25 1.19 -2.78 -9.25
C SER A 25 2.26 -2.86 -10.35
N PHE A 26 2.70 -1.72 -10.88
CA PHE A 26 3.77 -1.67 -11.88
C PHE A 26 5.10 -2.16 -11.31
N PHE A 27 5.42 -1.77 -10.07
CA PHE A 27 6.64 -2.21 -9.40
C PHE A 27 6.63 -3.72 -9.13
N PHE A 28 5.51 -4.27 -8.65
CA PHE A 28 5.32 -5.72 -8.52
C PHE A 28 5.45 -6.45 -9.85
N PHE A 29 4.90 -5.91 -10.93
CA PHE A 29 5.07 -6.50 -12.26
C PHE A 29 6.53 -6.57 -12.70
N TYR A 30 7.32 -5.50 -12.46
CA TYR A 30 8.75 -5.52 -12.74
C TYR A 30 9.49 -6.55 -11.86
N LEU A 31 9.11 -6.69 -10.59
CA LEU A 31 9.66 -7.69 -9.68
C LEU A 31 9.36 -9.14 -10.10
N TYR A 32 8.19 -9.39 -10.69
CA TYR A 32 7.80 -10.73 -11.15
C TYR A 32 8.26 -11.07 -12.56
N ARG A 33 8.68 -10.07 -13.34
CA ARG A 33 9.16 -10.28 -14.72
C ARG A 33 10.23 -11.36 -14.88
N PRO A 34 11.23 -11.50 -13.98
CA PRO A 34 12.23 -12.58 -14.07
C PRO A 34 11.65 -14.00 -13.94
N TYR A 35 10.45 -14.13 -13.37
CA TYR A 35 9.80 -15.41 -13.10
C TYR A 35 8.72 -15.76 -14.13
N HIS A 36 8.84 -15.24 -15.35
CA HIS A 36 7.90 -15.46 -16.46
C HIS A 36 6.44 -15.10 -16.16
N TYR A 37 6.22 -14.11 -15.30
CA TYR A 37 4.88 -13.67 -14.95
C TYR A 37 4.18 -12.97 -16.13
N PRO A 38 3.03 -13.47 -16.61
CA PRO A 38 2.39 -12.92 -17.79
C PRO A 38 1.67 -11.60 -17.46
N VAL A 39 1.79 -10.64 -18.38
CA VAL A 39 1.14 -9.30 -18.30
C VAL A 39 -0.38 -9.41 -18.07
N LYS A 40 -1.00 -10.50 -18.52
CA LYS A 40 -2.43 -10.78 -18.35
C LYS A 40 -2.86 -10.65 -16.89
N TRP A 41 -2.07 -11.12 -15.92
CA TRP A 41 -2.42 -11.01 -14.50
C TRP A 41 -2.46 -9.57 -14.00
N LEU A 42 -1.55 -8.70 -14.46
CA LEU A 42 -1.59 -7.28 -14.14
C LEU A 42 -2.84 -6.63 -14.72
N ILE A 43 -3.22 -6.97 -15.96
CA ILE A 43 -4.43 -6.45 -16.59
C ILE A 43 -5.68 -6.94 -15.85
N THR A 44 -5.74 -8.23 -15.50
CA THR A 44 -6.85 -8.81 -14.71
C THR A 44 -6.98 -8.13 -13.34
N TRP A 45 -5.87 -7.91 -12.65
CA TRP A 45 -5.88 -7.20 -11.38
C TRP A 45 -6.38 -5.75 -11.54
N TYR A 46 -5.81 -5.01 -12.49
CA TYR A 46 -6.15 -3.61 -12.68
C TYR A 46 -7.63 -3.43 -13.11
N THR A 47 -8.14 -4.32 -13.95
CA THR A 47 -9.56 -4.32 -14.34
C THR A 47 -10.49 -4.63 -13.16
N ALA A 48 -10.14 -5.59 -12.31
CA ALA A 48 -10.89 -5.89 -11.09
C ALA A 48 -10.87 -4.71 -10.10
N PHE A 49 -9.71 -4.09 -9.90
CA PHE A 49 -9.56 -2.90 -9.06
C PHE A 49 -10.41 -1.74 -9.57
N LEU A 50 -10.37 -1.46 -10.88
CA LEU A 50 -11.11 -0.36 -11.48
C LEU A 50 -12.63 -0.58 -11.40
N ALA A 51 -13.08 -1.82 -11.55
CA ALA A 51 -14.49 -2.20 -11.36
C ALA A 51 -14.95 -1.95 -9.91
N LEU A 52 -14.15 -2.35 -8.91
CA LEU A 52 -14.44 -2.10 -7.50
C LEU A 52 -14.44 -0.60 -7.17
N TYR A 53 -13.43 0.13 -7.65
CA TYR A 53 -13.30 1.57 -7.45
C TYR A 53 -14.51 2.33 -7.99
N LEU A 54 -14.90 2.07 -9.25
CA LEU A 54 -16.08 2.71 -9.85
C LEU A 54 -17.37 2.29 -9.14
N GLY A 55 -17.52 1.02 -8.78
CA GLY A 55 -18.69 0.52 -8.07
C GLY A 55 -18.91 1.22 -6.74
N GLU A 56 -17.85 1.34 -5.93
CA GLU A 56 -17.92 2.04 -4.65
C GLU A 56 -18.07 3.56 -4.82
N LEU A 57 -17.41 4.16 -5.81
CA LEU A 57 -17.54 5.60 -6.09
C LEU A 57 -18.97 6.01 -6.48
N ILE A 58 -19.66 5.16 -7.26
CA ILE A 58 -21.07 5.33 -7.60
C ILE A 58 -21.93 5.14 -6.34
N HIS A 59 -21.66 4.12 -5.53
CA HIS A 59 -22.41 3.84 -4.30
C HIS A 59 -22.33 5.00 -3.29
N ILE A 60 -21.19 5.66 -3.18
CA ILE A 60 -20.97 6.80 -2.27
C ILE A 60 -21.33 8.16 -2.89
N ASN A 61 -21.91 8.18 -4.10
CA ASN A 61 -22.29 9.40 -4.84
C ASN A 61 -21.15 10.43 -4.94
N PHE A 62 -19.89 10.00 -5.13
CA PHE A 62 -18.70 10.87 -5.17
C PHE A 62 -18.47 11.74 -3.92
N SER A 63 -19.23 11.50 -2.84
CA SER A 63 -19.23 12.34 -1.65
C SER A 63 -18.27 11.85 -0.56
N GLY A 64 -17.72 10.65 -0.72
CA GLY A 64 -16.89 9.96 0.27
C GLY A 64 -15.55 9.46 -0.28
N PHE A 65 -14.72 8.98 0.65
CA PHE A 65 -13.50 8.24 0.36
C PHE A 65 -13.82 6.76 0.09
N VAL A 66 -13.16 6.20 -0.92
CA VAL A 66 -13.35 4.82 -1.40
C VAL A 66 -12.58 3.84 -0.49
N SER A 67 -13.05 3.70 0.76
CA SER A 67 -12.33 3.01 1.85
C SER A 67 -12.31 1.48 1.72
N VAL A 68 -13.35 0.89 1.13
CA VAL A 68 -13.42 -0.57 0.92
C VAL A 68 -12.41 -0.97 -0.14
N THR A 69 -12.38 -0.26 -1.27
CA THR A 69 -11.42 -0.48 -2.35
C THR A 69 -9.98 -0.29 -1.86
N ALA A 70 -9.71 0.74 -1.05
CA ALA A 70 -8.39 0.93 -0.44
C ALA A 70 -7.98 -0.25 0.46
N SER A 71 -8.92 -0.81 1.21
CA SER A 71 -8.68 -1.98 2.06
C SER A 71 -8.45 -3.25 1.25
N VAL A 72 -9.26 -3.50 0.21
CA VAL A 72 -9.07 -4.64 -0.71
C VAL A 72 -7.73 -4.54 -1.43
N MET A 73 -7.37 -3.36 -1.93
CA MET A 73 -6.08 -3.09 -2.55
C MET A 73 -4.92 -3.42 -1.59
N SER A 74 -5.01 -2.98 -0.34
CA SER A 74 -4.00 -3.26 0.68
C SER A 74 -3.84 -4.77 0.92
N VAL A 75 -4.95 -5.52 1.04
CA VAL A 75 -4.92 -6.98 1.19
C VAL A 75 -4.24 -7.65 -0.01
N VAL A 76 -4.56 -7.23 -1.23
CA VAL A 76 -3.95 -7.80 -2.44
C VAL A 76 -2.45 -7.51 -2.51
N PHE A 77 -1.99 -6.33 -2.10
CA PHE A 77 -0.56 -6.02 -2.05
C PHE A 77 0.18 -6.76 -0.94
N VAL A 78 -0.46 -7.05 0.19
CA VAL A 78 0.10 -7.95 1.20
C VAL A 78 0.27 -9.35 0.62
N LEU A 79 -0.75 -9.90 -0.03
CA LEU A 79 -0.67 -11.21 -0.68
C LEU A 79 0.39 -11.25 -1.78
N ALA A 80 0.50 -10.19 -2.60
CA ALA A 80 1.56 -10.04 -3.57
C ALA A 80 2.94 -10.07 -2.89
N SER A 81 3.13 -9.28 -1.82
CA SER A 81 4.39 -9.25 -1.08
C SER A 81 4.79 -10.64 -0.55
N LEU A 82 3.83 -11.39 -0.01
CA LEU A 82 4.05 -12.76 0.47
C LEU A 82 4.38 -13.72 -0.69
N TYR A 83 3.68 -13.59 -1.81
CA TYR A 83 3.95 -14.38 -3.02
C TYR A 83 5.36 -14.11 -3.57
N TYR A 84 5.81 -12.86 -3.55
CA TYR A 84 7.19 -12.50 -3.89
C TYR A 84 8.20 -13.21 -2.99
N TYR A 85 8.00 -13.24 -1.67
CA TYR A 85 8.90 -13.97 -0.76
C TYR A 85 8.88 -15.48 -0.99
N TYR A 86 7.71 -16.06 -1.26
CA TYR A 86 7.59 -17.46 -1.63
C TYR A 86 8.40 -17.79 -2.89
N LEU A 87 8.29 -16.94 -3.91
CA LEU A 87 9.00 -17.10 -5.16
C LEU A 87 10.51 -16.94 -4.97
N LYS A 88 10.94 -16.01 -4.11
CA LYS A 88 12.35 -15.82 -3.77
C LYS A 88 12.92 -16.98 -2.96
N LEU A 89 12.11 -17.64 -2.12
CA LEU A 89 12.52 -18.86 -1.40
C LEU A 89 12.75 -20.05 -2.34
N LYS A 90 12.02 -20.11 -3.45
CA LYS A 90 12.15 -21.15 -4.48
C LYS A 90 13.28 -20.89 -5.48
N ASP A 91 13.79 -19.66 -5.52
CA ASP A 91 14.89 -19.28 -6.40
C ASP A 91 16.20 -19.91 -5.89
N GLU A 92 16.88 -20.67 -6.73
CA GLU A 92 18.15 -21.33 -6.39
C GLU A 92 19.32 -20.35 -6.35
N ARG A 93 19.11 -19.10 -6.80
CA ARG A 93 20.14 -18.06 -6.83
C ARG A 93 20.35 -17.46 -5.44
N PHE A 94 21.55 -17.68 -4.90
CA PHE A 94 21.97 -17.04 -3.65
C PHE A 94 22.21 -15.55 -3.88
N GLU A 95 21.20 -14.73 -3.59
CA GLU A 95 21.34 -13.28 -3.49
C GLU A 95 21.30 -12.87 -2.02
N PRO A 96 22.26 -12.06 -1.53
CA PRO A 96 22.22 -11.60 -0.15
C PRO A 96 21.01 -10.65 0.04
N LEU A 97 20.00 -11.12 0.78
CA LEU A 97 18.72 -10.41 0.98
C LEU A 97 18.93 -9.00 1.54
N LEU A 98 19.87 -8.84 2.48
CA LEU A 98 20.20 -7.57 3.12
C LEU A 98 20.67 -6.50 2.12
N TYR A 99 21.26 -6.90 0.99
CA TYR A 99 21.71 -5.97 -0.04
C TYR A 99 20.77 -5.91 -1.25
N SER A 100 19.68 -6.68 -1.25
CA SER A 100 18.71 -6.69 -2.35
C SER A 100 17.74 -5.52 -2.24
N ALA A 101 17.83 -4.57 -3.18
CA ALA A 101 16.91 -3.45 -3.26
C ALA A 101 15.44 -3.89 -3.33
N SER A 102 15.16 -4.97 -4.08
CA SER A 102 13.82 -5.53 -4.23
C SER A 102 13.24 -6.03 -2.91
N PHE A 103 14.05 -6.64 -2.05
CA PHE A 103 13.61 -7.14 -0.75
C PHE A 103 13.15 -6.01 0.18
N TRP A 104 13.92 -4.93 0.26
CA TRP A 104 13.58 -3.78 1.10
C TRP A 104 12.36 -3.01 0.59
N TRP A 105 12.22 -2.89 -0.73
CA TRP A 105 11.04 -2.25 -1.29
C TRP A 105 9.75 -3.03 -0.97
N VAL A 106 9.77 -4.36 -1.16
CA VAL A 106 8.64 -5.24 -0.84
C VAL A 106 8.36 -5.29 0.66
N SER A 107 9.40 -5.24 1.51
CA SER A 107 9.23 -5.13 2.96
C SER A 107 8.47 -3.87 3.34
N GLY A 108 8.86 -2.71 2.78
CA GLY A 108 8.16 -1.45 3.01
C GLY A 108 6.70 -1.50 2.59
N ALA A 109 6.42 -2.05 1.41
CA ALA A 109 5.05 -2.23 0.93
C ALA A 109 4.24 -3.16 1.86
N LEU A 110 4.82 -4.30 2.26
CA LEU A 110 4.15 -5.25 3.16
C LEU A 110 3.79 -4.60 4.49
N PHE A 111 4.73 -3.92 5.15
CA PHE A 111 4.47 -3.28 6.45
C PHE A 111 3.40 -2.19 6.34
N PHE A 112 3.48 -1.36 5.30
CA PHE A 112 2.51 -0.28 5.08
C PHE A 112 1.09 -0.83 4.82
N TYR A 113 0.94 -1.73 3.85
CA TYR A 113 -0.38 -2.25 3.46
C TYR A 113 -0.97 -3.17 4.52
N PHE A 114 -0.15 -3.97 5.21
CA PHE A 114 -0.60 -4.77 6.34
C PHE A 114 -1.06 -3.87 7.49
N GLY A 115 -0.26 -2.88 7.86
CA GLY A 115 -0.59 -1.92 8.91
C GLY A 115 -1.86 -1.13 8.61
N SER A 116 -2.02 -0.66 7.37
CA SER A 116 -3.21 0.06 6.91
C SER A 116 -4.47 -0.81 6.98
N THR A 117 -4.37 -2.07 6.55
CA THR A 117 -5.48 -3.05 6.65
C THR A 117 -5.85 -3.33 8.10
N ALA A 118 -4.86 -3.55 8.97
CA ALA A 118 -5.09 -3.76 10.40
C ALA A 118 -5.77 -2.54 11.02
N CYS A 119 -5.29 -1.33 10.73
CA CYS A 119 -5.89 -0.10 11.22
C CYS A 119 -7.33 0.07 10.77
N ASN A 120 -7.64 -0.19 9.50
CA ASN A 120 -9.01 -0.07 8.99
C ASN A 120 -9.97 -1.09 9.62
N ASN A 121 -9.51 -2.33 9.88
CA ASN A 121 -10.36 -3.36 10.49
C ASN A 121 -10.54 -3.18 12.01
N PHE A 122 -9.49 -2.75 12.72
CA PHE A 122 -9.56 -2.54 14.17
C PHE A 122 -10.03 -1.13 14.54
N LEU A 123 -10.31 -0.26 13.57
CA LEU A 123 -10.69 1.14 13.80
C LEU A 123 -11.93 1.28 14.67
N ASP A 124 -12.94 0.44 14.46
CA ASP A 124 -14.19 0.46 15.23
C ASP A 124 -13.94 0.12 16.70
N TYR A 125 -12.98 -0.76 16.97
CA TYR A 125 -12.53 -1.07 18.33
C TYR A 125 -11.75 0.09 18.95
N LEU A 126 -10.86 0.73 18.19
CA LEU A 126 -10.10 1.89 18.68
C LEU A 126 -11.01 3.10 18.97
N ALA A 127 -11.96 3.41 18.08
CA ALA A 127 -12.88 4.53 18.19
C ALA A 127 -13.81 4.42 19.41
N LYS A 128 -14.17 3.19 19.81
CA LYS A 128 -14.99 2.93 21.01
C LYS A 128 -14.30 3.35 22.32
N TYR A 129 -12.97 3.39 22.35
CA TYR A 129 -12.17 3.76 23.53
C TYR A 129 -11.44 5.11 23.38
N GLU A 130 -11.57 5.80 22.25
CA GLU A 130 -10.86 7.04 21.93
C GLU A 130 -11.44 8.28 22.65
N SER A 131 -12.60 8.15 23.31
CA SER A 131 -13.40 9.27 23.82
C SER A 131 -12.88 9.99 25.07
N ILE A 132 -11.72 9.63 25.63
CA ILE A 132 -11.36 10.09 26.99
C ILE A 132 -10.07 10.95 27.07
N THR A 133 -9.12 10.95 26.11
CA THR A 133 -7.81 11.58 26.44
C THR A 133 -7.01 12.22 25.30
N TYR A 134 -7.33 12.04 24.01
CA TYR A 134 -6.36 12.39 22.96
C TYR A 134 -6.92 13.29 21.86
N ASN A 135 -6.28 14.45 21.64
CA ASN A 135 -6.74 15.53 20.76
C ASN A 135 -6.43 15.29 19.26
N ASN A 136 -5.71 14.21 18.94
CA ASN A 136 -5.42 13.77 17.57
C ASN A 136 -6.02 12.37 17.36
N SER A 137 -6.51 12.04 16.17
CA SER A 137 -7.00 10.68 15.94
C SER A 137 -5.84 9.67 16.00
N ILE A 138 -5.97 8.58 16.75
CA ILE A 138 -4.98 7.50 16.85
C ILE A 138 -4.66 6.96 15.45
N ARG A 139 -5.66 6.92 14.57
CA ARG A 139 -5.52 6.62 13.15
C ARG A 139 -4.42 7.46 12.50
N TYR A 140 -4.45 8.78 12.69
CA TYR A 140 -3.48 9.69 12.10
C TYR A 140 -2.04 9.39 12.53
N ILE A 141 -1.84 9.03 13.80
CA ILE A 141 -0.52 8.64 14.30
C ILE A 141 -0.05 7.34 13.65
N ILE A 142 -0.91 6.32 13.59
CA ILE A 142 -0.49 5.03 13.04
C ILE A 142 -0.13 5.16 11.57
N PHE A 143 -0.94 5.88 10.78
CA PHE A 143 -0.63 6.12 9.36
C PHE A 143 0.69 6.88 9.19
N ASN A 144 0.98 7.91 10.00
CA ASN A 144 2.29 8.58 9.96
C ASN A 144 3.46 7.66 10.30
N VAL A 145 3.29 6.78 11.30
CA VAL A 145 4.34 5.81 11.66
C VAL A 145 4.56 4.81 10.52
N LEU A 146 3.48 4.31 9.91
CA LEU A 146 3.55 3.41 8.76
C LEU A 146 4.22 4.10 7.56
N ASP A 147 3.90 5.36 7.29
CA ASP A 147 4.55 6.16 6.26
C ASP A 147 6.05 6.30 6.51
N ILE A 148 6.47 6.64 7.73
CA ILE A 148 7.89 6.75 8.10
C ILE A 148 8.61 5.42 7.87
N ILE A 149 8.01 4.30 8.29
CA ILE A 149 8.55 2.95 8.08
C ILE A 149 8.69 2.66 6.58
N MET A 150 7.65 2.93 5.79
CA MET A 150 7.65 2.72 4.34
C MET A 150 8.76 3.53 3.67
N TYR A 151 8.83 4.84 3.94
CA TYR A 151 9.84 5.72 3.35
C TYR A 151 11.26 5.33 3.78
N THR A 152 11.46 4.86 5.00
CA THR A 152 12.76 4.37 5.47
C THR A 152 13.20 3.15 4.66
N PHE A 153 12.32 2.17 4.49
CA PHE A 153 12.62 0.97 3.71
C PHE A 153 12.83 1.27 2.22
N TRP A 154 12.03 2.15 1.63
CA TRP A 154 12.20 2.52 0.23
C TRP A 154 13.47 3.33 0.00
N SER A 155 13.80 4.27 0.90
CA SER A 155 15.07 5.00 0.84
C SER A 155 16.26 4.04 0.91
N TYR A 156 16.21 3.05 1.81
CA TYR A 156 17.23 2.02 1.90
C TYR A 156 17.31 1.16 0.63
N ALA A 157 16.16 0.78 0.04
CA ALA A 157 16.11 0.06 -1.23
C ALA A 157 16.84 0.80 -2.36
N PHE A 158 16.64 2.13 -2.47
CA PHE A 158 17.33 2.95 -3.47
C PHE A 158 18.84 3.03 -3.19
N ILE A 159 19.25 3.13 -1.93
CA ILE A 159 20.67 3.10 -1.53
C ILE A 159 21.30 1.76 -1.91
N CYS A 160 20.64 0.63 -1.63
CA CYS A 160 21.09 -0.69 -2.07
C CYS A 160 21.28 -0.74 -3.59
N ARG A 161 20.30 -0.24 -4.36
CA ARG A 161 20.38 -0.23 -5.82
C ARG A 161 21.53 0.63 -6.34
N TYR A 162 21.78 1.78 -5.70
CA TYR A 162 22.92 2.64 -6.03
C TYR A 162 24.26 1.94 -5.78
N ARG A 163 24.38 1.24 -4.64
CA ARG A 163 25.59 0.48 -4.29
C ARG A 163 25.84 -0.73 -5.20
N GLN A 164 24.79 -1.37 -5.70
CA GLN A 164 24.88 -2.50 -6.64
C GLN A 164 25.32 -2.10 -8.05
N ARG A 165 25.21 -0.81 -8.42
CA ARG A 165 25.60 -0.29 -9.74
C ARG A 165 27.03 0.24 -9.79
N LYS A 166 27.67 0.42 -8.64
CA LYS A 166 29.11 0.71 -8.52
C LYS A 166 29.88 -0.59 -8.52
#